data_AF-A0A6N2YXF9-F1
#
_entry.id   AF-A0A6N2YXF9-F1
#
_cell.length_a   1.000
_cell.length_b   1.000
_cell.length_c   1.000
_cell.angle_alpha   90.00
_cell.angle_beta   90.00
_cell.angle_gamma   90.00
#
_symmetry.space_group_name_H-M   'P 1'
#
loop_
_entity.id
_entity.type
_entity.pdbx_description
1 polymer ?
#
loop_
_entity_poly.entity_id
_entity_poly.type
_entity_poly.pdbx_seq_one_letter_code
_entity_poly.pdbx_strand_id
1 'polypeptide(L)'
;MEQRKPQNSGKKSFFDGAFGKYLVPGILLQSVLIGGGYATGREVISYGAMYGAKGWLAGLATLIGFAIMSMLTFEFARVTGSYNYKSLMKNLLGKFGVLYDLIYIPLSVIILAVMASATGEIVNQTMGLNYWVGVIVVIVIVGILNFYGSSLIERFETWGTVALYAAYIIFGILAVRAAGTHIGEVFASGDTSFATGTGTASTGSVIWLGIVYVAYNLIVYPSSFEALKRQDSRKQSLISGLIAGLLMTVPWFITYFAFMGYYPDPDVLGATVPWLVILKQVGGTWTIILFGIVMGWTLIETSTGIIHAFVARVNAGLVDFGKNPLSPKQNAIMTVVVLVLAILLSKVGIIDLISKGYNAMSYALMIVYMLPMLTIGLYTIVKGKK
;
A
#
# COMPACT_ATOMS: atom_id res chain seq x y z
N MET A 1 36.31 27.98 28.89
CA MET A 1 36.06 26.56 29.20
C MET A 1 35.15 26.01 28.13
N GLU A 2 35.75 25.24 27.22
CA GLU A 2 35.13 24.65 26.04
C GLU A 2 34.25 23.48 26.49
N GLN A 3 32.92 23.60 26.40
CA GLN A 3 32.01 22.51 26.71
C GLN A 3 32.12 21.45 25.60
N ARG A 4 32.87 20.40 25.88
CA ARG A 4 32.93 19.18 25.07
C ARG A 4 31.51 18.62 24.89
N LYS A 5 31.07 18.54 23.63
CA LYS A 5 29.90 17.74 23.24
C LYS A 5 30.09 16.30 23.74
N PRO A 6 29.06 15.63 24.27
CA PRO A 6 29.15 14.21 24.58
C PRO A 6 29.38 13.45 23.28
N GLN A 7 30.56 12.86 23.17
CA GLN A 7 30.98 12.01 22.07
C GLN A 7 30.22 10.68 22.22
N ASN A 8 29.05 10.60 21.58
CA ASN A 8 28.25 9.38 21.58
C ASN A 8 28.97 8.34 20.70
N SER A 9 29.77 7.47 21.32
CA SER A 9 30.48 6.34 20.67
C SER A 9 29.53 5.17 20.39
N GLY A 10 28.32 5.45 19.91
CA GLY A 10 27.35 4.43 19.51
C GLY A 10 27.74 3.85 18.16
N LYS A 11 28.02 2.54 18.11
CA LYS A 11 28.05 1.80 16.84
C LYS A 11 26.83 2.21 16.02
N LYS A 12 27.05 2.74 14.80
CA LYS A 12 25.95 3.03 13.86
C LYS A 12 25.08 1.77 13.75
N SER A 13 23.78 1.91 14.00
CA SER A 13 22.82 0.81 13.84
C SER A 13 22.86 0.35 12.38
N PHE A 14 22.52 -0.91 12.11
CA PHE A 14 22.32 -1.42 10.74
C PHE A 14 21.37 -0.49 9.93
N PHE A 15 20.39 0.09 10.63
CA PHE A 15 19.41 1.04 10.10
C PHE A 15 19.95 2.48 9.90
N ASP A 16 21.17 2.80 10.34
CA ASP A 16 21.81 4.11 10.11
C ASP A 16 22.76 4.09 8.89
N GLY A 17 23.01 2.90 8.34
CA GLY A 17 23.91 2.67 7.21
C GLY A 17 23.21 2.72 5.84
N ALA A 18 23.83 2.13 4.81
CA ALA A 18 23.28 2.09 3.46
C ALA A 18 21.88 1.45 3.40
N PHE A 19 21.66 0.40 4.19
CA PHE A 19 20.34 -0.24 4.31
C PHE A 19 19.24 0.76 4.71
N GLY A 20 19.51 1.56 5.75
CA GLY A 20 18.62 2.62 6.21
C GLY A 20 18.31 3.71 5.20
N LYS A 21 19.29 4.06 4.36
CA LYS A 21 19.16 5.15 3.39
C LYS A 21 18.45 4.72 2.11
N TYR A 22 18.70 3.49 1.66
CA TYR A 22 18.24 3.01 0.36
C TYR A 22 17.01 2.10 0.45
N LEU A 23 16.99 1.14 1.38
CA LEU A 23 15.96 0.10 1.44
C LEU A 23 14.80 0.46 2.37
N VAL A 24 15.11 0.96 3.58
CA VAL A 24 14.07 1.20 4.61
C VAL A 24 12.92 2.07 4.11
N PRO A 25 13.12 3.21 3.40
CA PRO A 25 12.00 4.00 2.88
C PRO A 25 11.07 3.19 1.97
N GLY A 26 11.62 2.31 1.12
CA GLY A 26 10.84 1.45 0.25
C GLY A 26 10.12 0.32 0.98
N ILE A 27 10.76 -0.27 2.00
CA ILE A 27 10.15 -1.28 2.88
C ILE A 27 8.93 -0.67 3.60
N LEU A 28 9.07 0.52 4.17
CA LEU A 28 7.99 1.24 4.87
C LEU A 28 6.83 1.65 3.96
N LEU A 29 7.10 1.97 2.70
CA LEU A 29 6.03 2.21 1.72
C LEU A 29 5.32 0.92 1.37
N GLN A 30 6.09 -0.13 1.08
CA GLN A 30 5.55 -1.41 0.68
C GLN A 30 4.71 -2.05 1.79
N SER A 31 5.14 -2.01 3.05
CA SER A 31 4.43 -2.58 4.19
C SER A 31 3.02 -2.03 4.35
N VAL A 32 2.88 -0.70 4.21
CA VAL A 32 1.59 -0.04 4.32
C VAL A 32 0.79 -0.15 3.01
N LEU A 33 1.45 -0.25 1.86
CA LEU A 33 0.79 -0.40 0.56
C LEU A 33 0.16 -1.77 0.37
N ILE A 34 0.89 -2.85 0.68
CA ILE A 34 0.37 -4.21 0.53
C ILE A 34 -0.61 -4.43 1.69
N GLY A 35 -1.85 -4.01 1.50
CA GLY A 35 -2.95 -4.27 2.42
C GLY A 35 -3.89 -5.36 1.89
N GLY A 36 -5.10 -5.47 2.43
CA GLY A 36 -6.06 -6.53 2.16
C GLY A 36 -6.47 -6.71 0.71
N GLY A 37 -6.64 -5.63 -0.06
CA GLY A 37 -6.93 -5.74 -1.49
C GLY A 37 -5.76 -6.34 -2.27
N TYR A 38 -4.53 -5.92 -1.96
CA TYR A 38 -3.30 -6.45 -2.55
C TYR A 38 -3.03 -7.89 -2.10
N ALA A 39 -3.04 -8.11 -0.78
CA ALA A 39 -2.79 -9.36 -0.07
C ALA A 39 -3.65 -10.51 -0.63
N THR A 40 -4.95 -10.25 -0.76
CA THR A 40 -5.90 -11.23 -1.32
C THR A 40 -5.70 -11.48 -2.82
N GLY A 41 -5.02 -10.58 -3.52
CA GLY A 41 -4.87 -10.53 -4.98
C GLY A 41 -5.99 -9.76 -5.69
N ARG A 42 -6.99 -9.28 -4.94
CA ARG A 42 -8.16 -8.63 -5.50
C ARG A 42 -7.82 -7.35 -6.28
N GLU A 43 -6.90 -6.55 -5.74
CA GLU A 43 -6.39 -5.34 -6.41
C GLU A 43 -5.65 -5.68 -7.71
N VAL A 44 -4.84 -6.74 -7.75
CA VAL A 44 -4.08 -7.12 -8.94
C VAL A 44 -5.00 -7.43 -10.10
N ILE A 45 -6.14 -8.08 -9.84
CA ILE A 45 -7.14 -8.29 -10.88
C ILE A 45 -7.82 -6.98 -11.28
N SER A 46 -8.31 -6.22 -10.30
CA SER A 46 -9.02 -4.95 -10.56
C SER A 46 -8.17 -3.91 -11.27
N TYR A 47 -6.85 -3.98 -11.13
CA TYR A 47 -5.89 -3.02 -11.69
C TYR A 47 -4.96 -3.61 -12.76
N GLY A 48 -5.30 -4.77 -13.32
CA GLY A 48 -4.57 -5.29 -14.48
C GLY A 48 -5.00 -6.68 -14.94
N ALA A 49 -5.03 -7.67 -14.05
CA ALA A 49 -5.19 -9.08 -14.44
C ALA A 49 -6.54 -9.38 -15.10
N MET A 50 -7.58 -8.56 -14.86
CA MET A 50 -8.86 -8.69 -15.59
C MET A 50 -8.70 -8.56 -17.12
N TYR A 51 -7.66 -7.87 -17.59
CA TYR A 51 -7.34 -7.70 -19.01
C TYR A 51 -6.43 -8.79 -19.59
N GLY A 52 -6.28 -9.92 -18.91
CA GLY A 52 -5.58 -11.11 -19.42
C GLY A 52 -4.20 -10.76 -19.97
N ALA A 53 -3.92 -11.20 -21.20
CA ALA A 53 -2.64 -11.02 -21.88
C ALA A 53 -2.16 -9.56 -22.01
N LYS A 54 -3.03 -8.56 -21.83
CA LYS A 54 -2.66 -7.13 -21.87
C LYS A 54 -2.39 -6.55 -20.48
N GLY A 55 -2.81 -7.21 -19.40
CA GLY A 55 -2.77 -6.65 -18.05
C GLY A 55 -1.36 -6.27 -17.56
N TRP A 56 -0.31 -6.90 -18.07
CA TRP A 56 1.08 -6.55 -17.75
C TRP A 56 1.43 -5.10 -18.09
N LEU A 57 0.74 -4.47 -19.04
CA LEU A 57 0.91 -3.05 -19.36
C LEU A 57 0.50 -2.15 -18.19
N ALA A 58 -0.55 -2.53 -17.45
CA ALA A 58 -0.94 -1.84 -16.22
C ALA A 58 0.12 -2.03 -15.12
N GLY A 59 0.70 -3.23 -15.03
CA GLY A 59 1.83 -3.52 -14.16
C GLY A 59 3.07 -2.68 -14.47
N LEU A 60 3.38 -2.49 -15.76
CA LEU A 60 4.50 -1.66 -16.19
C LEU A 60 4.25 -0.17 -15.90
N ALA A 61 3.04 0.32 -16.18
CA ALA A 61 2.63 1.67 -15.81
C ALA A 61 2.69 1.88 -14.29
N THR A 62 2.30 0.86 -13.52
CA THR A 62 2.40 0.86 -12.05
C THR A 62 3.85 0.96 -11.58
N LEU A 63 4.75 0.13 -12.12
CA LEU A 63 6.17 0.14 -11.78
C LEU A 63 6.80 1.51 -12.05
N ILE A 64 6.59 2.04 -13.26
CA ILE A 64 7.13 3.33 -13.67
C ILE A 64 6.53 4.45 -12.81
N GLY A 65 5.21 4.44 -12.60
CA GLY A 65 4.52 5.44 -11.81
C GLY A 65 4.98 5.47 -10.36
N PHE A 66 5.06 4.32 -9.69
CA PHE A 66 5.57 4.24 -8.32
C PHE A 66 7.05 4.63 -8.22
N ALA A 67 7.90 4.23 -9.17
CA ALA A 67 9.30 4.63 -9.17
C ALA A 67 9.42 6.15 -9.31
N ILE A 68 8.74 6.77 -10.29
CA ILE A 68 8.76 8.22 -10.51
C ILE A 68 8.23 8.96 -9.28
N MET A 69 7.06 8.57 -8.77
CA MET A 69 6.44 9.26 -7.64
C MET A 69 7.25 9.13 -6.36
N SER A 70 7.90 7.99 -6.13
CA SER A 70 8.84 7.78 -5.01
C SER A 70 10.09 8.62 -5.15
N MET A 71 10.74 8.60 -6.33
CA MET A 71 11.92 9.42 -6.60
C MET A 71 11.64 10.90 -6.41
N LEU A 72 10.52 11.40 -6.97
CA LEU A 72 10.13 12.80 -6.83
C LEU A 72 9.78 13.15 -5.39
N THR A 73 8.97 12.35 -4.70
CA THR A 73 8.60 12.65 -3.32
C THR A 73 9.82 12.64 -2.40
N PHE A 74 10.72 11.67 -2.55
CA PHE A 74 11.89 11.55 -1.68
C PHE A 74 12.86 12.70 -1.90
N GLU A 75 13.13 13.04 -3.15
CA GLU A 75 14.01 14.16 -3.48
C GLU A 75 13.37 15.50 -3.11
N PHE A 76 12.06 15.67 -3.31
CA PHE A 76 11.34 16.87 -2.89
C PHE A 76 11.40 17.05 -1.37
N ALA A 77 11.16 15.98 -0.60
CA ALA A 77 11.29 15.97 0.85
C ALA A 77 12.72 16.38 1.27
N ARG A 78 13.76 15.82 0.64
CA ARG A 78 15.16 16.18 0.92
C ARG A 78 15.47 17.65 0.63
N VAL A 79 15.11 18.14 -0.56
CA VAL A 79 15.40 19.51 -1.03
C VAL A 79 14.69 20.55 -0.17
N THR A 80 13.46 20.26 0.27
CA THR A 80 12.64 21.20 1.07
C THR A 80 12.78 21.00 2.57
N GLY A 81 13.46 19.94 3.03
CA GLY A 81 13.50 19.55 4.44
C GLY A 81 12.15 19.06 4.98
N SER A 82 11.26 18.59 4.11
CA SER A 82 9.89 18.20 4.44
C SER A 82 9.77 16.73 4.78
N TYR A 83 10.07 16.36 6.03
CA TYR A 83 10.02 14.97 6.51
C TYR A 83 8.73 14.61 7.27
N ASN A 84 7.65 15.36 7.03
CA ASN A 84 6.31 15.01 7.48
C ASN A 84 5.30 15.50 6.43
N TYR A 85 4.13 14.84 6.36
CA TYR A 85 3.13 15.12 5.31
C TYR A 85 2.69 16.58 5.28
N LYS A 86 2.60 17.23 6.43
CA LYS A 86 2.15 18.61 6.55
C LYS A 86 3.13 19.60 5.94
N SER A 87 4.41 19.47 6.28
CA SER A 87 5.50 20.25 5.67
C SER A 87 5.58 20.00 4.16
N LEU A 88 5.44 18.74 3.73
CA LEU A 88 5.45 18.37 2.32
C LEU A 88 4.30 19.06 1.57
N MET A 89 3.07 18.93 2.05
CA MET A 89 1.89 19.54 1.43
C MET A 89 1.92 21.06 1.49
N LYS A 90 2.45 21.66 2.57
CA LYS A 90 2.63 23.11 2.66
C LYS A 90 3.62 23.60 1.60
N ASN A 91 4.71 22.89 1.37
CA ASN A 91 5.69 23.25 0.34
C ASN A 91 5.21 22.93 -1.09
N LEU A 92 4.34 21.94 -1.26
CA LEU A 92 3.84 21.52 -2.57
C LEU A 92 2.60 22.32 -3.02
N LEU A 93 1.66 22.56 -2.12
CA LEU A 93 0.33 23.13 -2.39
C LEU A 93 0.07 24.45 -1.65
N GLY A 94 0.94 24.85 -0.71
CA GLY A 94 0.70 26.02 0.13
C GLY A 94 -0.56 25.86 0.97
N LYS A 95 -1.44 26.86 0.91
CA LYS A 95 -2.74 26.86 1.63
C LYS A 95 -3.70 25.75 1.18
N PHE A 96 -3.50 25.19 -0.01
CA PHE A 96 -4.35 24.12 -0.53
C PHE A 96 -3.98 22.73 0.02
N GLY A 97 -2.97 22.65 0.91
CA GLY A 97 -2.62 21.41 1.63
C GLY A 97 -3.80 20.75 2.36
N VAL A 98 -4.78 21.53 2.80
CA VAL A 98 -6.02 21.05 3.45
C VAL A 98 -6.82 20.11 2.54
N LEU A 99 -6.74 20.28 1.21
CA LEU A 99 -7.42 19.38 0.27
C LEU A 99 -6.93 17.94 0.40
N TYR A 100 -5.62 17.75 0.65
CA TYR A 100 -5.07 16.43 0.91
C TYR A 100 -5.61 15.83 2.22
N ASP A 101 -5.90 16.65 3.24
CA ASP A 101 -6.53 16.17 4.48
C ASP A 101 -7.96 15.68 4.25
N LEU A 102 -8.74 16.43 3.48
CA LEU A 102 -10.13 16.08 3.13
C LEU A 102 -10.23 14.78 2.33
N ILE A 103 -9.18 14.42 1.59
CA ILE A 103 -9.08 13.18 0.81
C ILE A 103 -8.54 12.04 1.68
N TYR A 104 -7.54 12.31 2.51
CA TYR A 104 -6.89 11.30 3.33
C TYR A 104 -7.88 10.64 4.30
N ILE A 105 -8.68 11.43 5.02
CA ILE A 105 -9.63 10.95 6.03
C ILE A 105 -10.59 9.88 5.47
N PRO A 106 -11.39 10.15 4.41
CA PRO A 106 -12.30 9.15 3.85
C PRO A 106 -11.55 7.97 3.24
N LEU A 107 -10.41 8.18 2.56
CA LEU A 107 -9.65 7.06 1.98
C LEU A 107 -9.07 6.14 3.06
N SER A 108 -8.61 6.66 4.21
CA SER A 108 -8.19 5.83 5.35
C SER A 108 -9.33 4.94 5.84
N VAL A 109 -10.56 5.46 5.94
CA VAL A 109 -11.73 4.65 6.34
C VAL A 109 -12.02 3.57 5.30
N ILE A 110 -11.94 3.87 4.00
CA ILE A 110 -12.13 2.89 2.93
C ILE A 110 -11.05 1.81 3.00
N ILE A 111 -9.78 2.17 3.19
CA ILE A 111 -8.68 1.21 3.32
C ILE A 111 -8.91 0.29 4.51
N LEU A 112 -9.25 0.83 5.68
CA LEU A 112 -9.57 0.03 6.86
C LEU A 112 -10.78 -0.89 6.65
N ALA A 113 -11.80 -0.42 5.92
CA ALA A 113 -12.95 -1.24 5.55
C ALA A 113 -12.56 -2.39 4.61
N VAL A 114 -11.65 -2.15 3.67
CA VAL A 114 -11.07 -3.18 2.80
C VAL A 114 -10.26 -4.19 3.61
N MET A 115 -9.45 -3.75 4.58
CA MET A 115 -8.71 -4.65 5.49
C MET A 115 -9.69 -5.55 6.27
N ALA A 116 -10.69 -4.94 6.90
CA ALA A 116 -11.71 -5.65 7.65
C ALA A 116 -12.46 -6.66 6.77
N SER A 117 -12.87 -6.25 5.56
CA SER A 117 -13.55 -7.13 4.62
C SER A 117 -12.68 -8.28 4.15
N ALA A 118 -11.39 -8.04 3.91
CA ALA A 118 -10.44 -9.10 3.55
C ALA A 118 -10.31 -10.13 4.67
N THR A 119 -10.12 -9.69 5.93
CA THR A 119 -10.03 -10.62 7.05
C THR A 119 -11.32 -11.41 7.27
N GLY A 120 -12.48 -10.74 7.20
CA GLY A 120 -13.78 -11.39 7.31
C GLY A 120 -13.95 -12.51 6.29
N GLU A 121 -13.54 -12.25 5.05
CA GLU A 121 -13.61 -13.21 3.97
C GLU A 121 -12.62 -14.37 4.13
N ILE A 122 -11.36 -14.09 4.51
CA ILE A 122 -10.36 -15.12 4.76
C ILE A 122 -10.83 -16.05 5.88
N VAL A 123 -11.29 -15.50 7.01
CA VAL A 123 -11.78 -16.28 8.15
C VAL A 123 -13.00 -17.12 7.75
N ASN A 124 -13.93 -16.57 6.98
CA ASN A 124 -15.08 -17.31 6.49
C ASN A 124 -14.67 -18.48 5.57
N GLN A 125 -13.83 -18.20 4.57
CA GLN A 125 -13.46 -19.20 3.58
C GLN A 125 -12.46 -20.25 4.06
N THR A 126 -11.69 -19.98 5.12
CA THR A 126 -10.68 -20.92 5.65
C THR A 126 -11.16 -21.68 6.88
N MET A 127 -11.87 -21.01 7.79
CA MET A 127 -12.31 -21.59 9.06
C MET A 127 -13.80 -21.94 9.09
N GLY A 128 -14.57 -21.53 8.06
CA GLY A 128 -16.03 -21.73 8.03
C GLY A 128 -16.79 -20.85 9.03
N LEU A 129 -16.12 -19.90 9.69
CA LEU A 129 -16.73 -19.01 10.67
C LEU A 129 -17.54 -17.90 9.99
N ASN A 130 -18.44 -17.27 10.73
CA ASN A 130 -19.18 -16.12 10.22
C ASN A 130 -18.21 -14.97 9.87
N TYR A 131 -18.41 -14.32 8.71
CA TYR A 131 -17.65 -13.15 8.24
C TYR A 131 -17.39 -12.11 9.35
N TRP A 132 -18.40 -11.84 10.18
CA TRP A 132 -18.30 -10.85 11.27
C TRP A 132 -17.26 -11.21 12.33
N VAL A 133 -16.97 -12.49 12.53
CA VAL A 133 -15.92 -12.93 13.46
C VAL A 133 -14.57 -12.40 12.99
N GLY A 134 -14.22 -12.58 11.71
CA GLY A 134 -12.96 -12.09 11.17
C GLY A 134 -12.85 -10.56 11.20
N VAL A 135 -13.93 -9.87 10.84
CA VAL A 135 -14.01 -8.40 10.90
C VAL A 135 -13.77 -7.89 12.32
N ILE A 136 -14.48 -8.41 13.32
CA ILE A 136 -14.37 -7.92 14.70
C ILE A 136 -12.99 -8.25 15.27
N VAL A 137 -12.48 -9.46 15.03
CA VAL A 137 -11.17 -9.90 15.54
C VAL A 137 -10.05 -8.98 15.05
N VAL A 138 -9.97 -8.70 13.74
CA VAL A 138 -8.90 -7.85 13.21
C VAL A 138 -8.99 -6.42 13.76
N ILE A 139 -10.20 -5.88 13.88
CA ILE A 139 -10.42 -4.52 14.41
C ILE A 139 -10.02 -4.43 15.89
N VAL A 140 -10.34 -5.45 16.69
CA VAL A 140 -9.93 -5.50 18.10
C VAL A 140 -8.40 -5.60 18.22
N ILE A 141 -7.76 -6.47 17.43
CA ILE A 141 -6.30 -6.63 17.43
C ILE A 141 -5.62 -5.31 17.06
N VAL A 142 -6.05 -4.68 15.97
CA VAL A 142 -5.53 -3.39 15.51
C VAL A 142 -5.76 -2.29 16.56
N GLY A 143 -6.94 -2.25 17.17
CA GLY A 143 -7.26 -1.32 18.24
C GLY A 143 -6.34 -1.46 19.45
N ILE A 144 -6.01 -2.70 19.85
CA ILE A 144 -5.05 -2.99 20.92
C ILE A 144 -3.63 -2.57 20.50
N LEU A 145 -3.21 -2.93 19.29
CA LEU A 145 -1.85 -2.64 18.80
C LEU A 145 -1.58 -1.15 18.63
N ASN A 146 -2.61 -0.35 18.37
CA ASN A 146 -2.50 1.11 18.32
C ASN A 146 -2.05 1.76 19.65
N PHE A 147 -2.13 1.03 20.77
CA PHE A 147 -1.59 1.50 22.06
C PHE A 147 -0.11 1.17 22.29
N TYR A 148 0.51 0.39 21.39
CA TYR A 148 1.94 0.08 21.45
C TYR A 148 2.76 1.11 20.65
N GLY A 149 3.99 1.38 21.10
CA GLY A 149 4.82 2.48 20.58
C GLY A 149 5.45 2.21 19.21
N SER A 150 5.74 3.29 18.48
CA SER A 150 6.23 3.32 17.09
C SER A 150 7.57 2.64 16.82
N SER A 151 8.43 2.42 17.81
CA SER A 151 9.75 1.77 17.61
C SER A 151 9.66 0.24 17.49
N LEU A 152 8.60 -0.37 18.03
CA LEU A 152 8.33 -1.79 17.82
C LEU A 152 7.88 -2.05 16.38
N ILE A 153 7.19 -1.08 15.79
CA ILE A 153 6.59 -1.15 14.45
C ILE A 153 7.67 -1.24 13.36
N GLU A 154 8.69 -0.36 13.33
CA GLU A 154 9.71 -0.36 12.25
C GLU A 154 10.48 -1.71 12.14
N ARG A 155 10.75 -2.36 13.29
CA ARG A 155 11.40 -3.69 13.31
C ARG A 155 10.44 -4.80 12.90
N PHE A 156 9.17 -4.70 13.32
CA PHE A 156 8.10 -5.62 12.95
C PHE A 156 7.90 -5.60 11.42
N GLU A 157 7.79 -4.41 10.82
CA GLU A 157 7.58 -4.22 9.39
C GLU A 157 8.71 -4.81 8.52
N THR A 158 9.97 -4.64 8.94
CA THR A 158 11.12 -5.15 8.17
C THR A 158 11.12 -6.67 8.03
N TRP A 159 10.82 -7.41 9.11
CA TRP A 159 10.72 -8.87 9.05
C TRP A 159 9.44 -9.32 8.34
N GLY A 160 8.36 -8.55 8.49
CA GLY A 160 7.10 -8.74 7.77
C GLY A 160 7.29 -8.75 6.25
N THR A 161 8.01 -7.76 5.70
CA THR A 161 8.35 -7.71 4.28
C THR A 161 9.08 -8.96 3.79
N VAL A 162 10.07 -9.46 4.54
CA VAL A 162 10.82 -10.67 4.11
C VAL A 162 9.90 -11.90 4.06
N ALA A 163 9.08 -12.09 5.09
CA ALA A 163 8.13 -13.20 5.15
C ALA A 163 7.06 -13.11 4.04
N LEU A 164 6.56 -11.90 3.78
CA LEU A 164 5.60 -11.61 2.72
C LEU A 164 6.14 -11.97 1.34
N TYR A 165 7.36 -11.55 1.02
CA TYR A 165 8.00 -11.88 -0.26
C TYR A 165 8.24 -13.37 -0.42
N ALA A 166 8.73 -14.03 0.63
CA ALA A 166 8.91 -15.48 0.61
C ALA A 166 7.58 -16.18 0.33
N ALA A 167 6.49 -15.76 0.97
CA ALA A 167 5.17 -16.32 0.74
C ALA A 167 4.68 -16.09 -0.69
N TYR A 168 4.75 -14.86 -1.22
CA TYR A 168 4.37 -14.59 -2.60
C TYR A 168 5.18 -15.38 -3.61
N ILE A 169 6.49 -15.52 -3.41
CA ILE A 169 7.36 -16.33 -4.28
C ILE A 169 6.92 -17.80 -4.22
N ILE A 170 6.69 -18.35 -3.03
CA ILE A 170 6.21 -19.73 -2.86
C ILE A 170 4.86 -19.92 -3.56
N PHE A 171 3.89 -19.04 -3.30
CA PHE A 171 2.56 -19.12 -3.89
C PHE A 171 2.60 -18.98 -5.41
N GLY A 172 3.40 -18.03 -5.93
CA GLY A 172 3.63 -17.84 -7.35
C GLY A 172 4.24 -19.08 -8.01
N ILE A 173 5.27 -19.67 -7.42
CA ILE A 173 5.89 -20.90 -7.95
C ILE A 173 4.88 -22.05 -8.01
N LEU A 174 4.10 -22.26 -6.94
CA LEU A 174 3.09 -23.32 -6.90
C LEU A 174 2.01 -23.10 -7.97
N ALA A 175 1.46 -21.89 -8.05
CA ALA A 175 0.41 -21.53 -8.99
C ALA A 175 0.87 -21.66 -10.45
N VAL A 176 2.06 -21.14 -10.78
CA VAL A 176 2.64 -21.19 -12.13
C VAL A 176 2.98 -22.64 -12.53
N ARG A 177 3.51 -23.45 -11.61
CA ARG A 177 3.79 -24.87 -11.91
C ARG A 177 2.53 -25.66 -12.18
N ALA A 178 1.48 -25.43 -11.40
CA ALA A 178 0.20 -26.12 -11.58
C ALA A 178 -0.49 -25.71 -12.90
N ALA A 179 -0.31 -24.46 -13.34
CA ALA A 179 -0.88 -23.96 -14.59
C ALA A 179 -0.23 -24.52 -15.87
N GLY A 180 0.97 -25.10 -15.79
CA GLY A 180 1.64 -25.69 -16.95
C GLY A 180 1.90 -24.69 -18.10
N THR A 181 1.40 -25.00 -19.30
CA THR A 181 1.55 -24.16 -20.51
C THR A 181 0.54 -23.03 -20.62
N HIS A 182 -0.48 -23.01 -19.76
CA HIS A 182 -1.66 -22.15 -19.94
C HIS A 182 -1.33 -20.65 -19.96
N ILE A 183 -0.37 -20.22 -19.15
CA ILE A 183 0.12 -18.84 -19.16
C ILE A 183 0.58 -18.47 -20.58
N GLY A 184 1.36 -19.34 -21.23
CA GLY A 184 1.84 -19.13 -22.59
C GLY A 184 0.70 -19.05 -23.61
N GLU A 185 -0.34 -19.88 -23.45
CA GLU A 185 -1.53 -19.89 -24.30
C GLU A 185 -2.32 -18.57 -24.20
N VAL A 186 -2.49 -18.03 -22.98
CA VAL A 186 -3.14 -16.73 -22.75
C VAL A 186 -2.40 -15.62 -23.50
N PHE A 187 -1.06 -15.55 -23.38
CA PHE A 187 -0.28 -14.53 -24.09
C PHE A 187 -0.23 -14.75 -25.61
N ALA A 188 -0.12 -15.99 -26.07
CA ALA A 188 -0.05 -16.32 -27.49
C ALA A 188 -1.36 -16.01 -28.23
N SER A 189 -2.50 -16.25 -27.58
CA SER A 189 -3.83 -15.94 -28.12
C SER A 189 -4.21 -14.46 -27.94
N GLY A 190 -3.51 -13.73 -27.07
CA GLY A 190 -3.87 -12.36 -26.71
C GLY A 190 -5.19 -12.30 -25.92
N ASP A 191 -5.50 -13.33 -25.13
CA ASP A 191 -6.78 -13.48 -24.47
C ASP A 191 -7.06 -12.31 -23.51
N THR A 192 -8.21 -11.68 -23.70
CA THR A 192 -8.76 -10.59 -22.88
C THR A 192 -10.26 -10.82 -22.58
N SER A 193 -10.72 -12.06 -22.70
CA SER A 193 -12.13 -12.45 -22.68
C SER A 193 -12.86 -12.13 -21.38
N PHE A 194 -12.19 -12.13 -20.23
CA PHE A 194 -12.80 -11.74 -18.94
C PHE A 194 -13.18 -10.24 -18.91
N ALA A 195 -12.49 -9.40 -19.69
CA ALA A 195 -12.72 -7.95 -19.69
C ALA A 195 -13.99 -7.51 -20.43
N THR A 196 -14.65 -8.43 -21.17
CA THR A 196 -15.74 -8.14 -22.11
C THR A 196 -16.99 -7.50 -21.47
N GLY A 197 -17.14 -7.52 -20.14
CA GLY A 197 -18.21 -6.83 -19.40
C GLY A 197 -17.83 -5.50 -18.74
N THR A 198 -16.55 -5.11 -18.75
CA THR A 198 -16.02 -4.08 -17.82
C THR A 198 -15.32 -2.89 -18.50
N GLY A 199 -15.17 -2.90 -19.83
CA GLY A 199 -14.56 -1.82 -20.60
C GLY A 199 -13.79 -2.34 -21.82
N THR A 200 -13.34 -1.43 -22.69
CA THR A 200 -12.51 -1.82 -23.83
C THR A 200 -11.10 -2.20 -23.35
N ALA A 201 -10.60 -3.37 -23.75
CA ALA A 201 -9.22 -3.82 -23.50
C ALA A 201 -8.19 -3.11 -24.43
N SER A 202 -8.37 -1.79 -24.60
CA SER A 202 -7.46 -0.96 -25.38
C SER A 202 -6.14 -0.76 -24.63
N THR A 203 -5.03 -0.63 -25.34
CA THR A 203 -3.71 -0.37 -24.71
C THR A 203 -3.75 0.87 -23.80
N GLY A 204 -4.43 1.93 -24.24
CA GLY A 204 -4.54 3.17 -23.46
C GLY A 204 -5.33 3.01 -22.16
N SER A 205 -6.45 2.30 -22.17
CA SER A 205 -7.25 2.06 -20.96
C SER A 205 -6.53 1.19 -19.94
N VAL A 206 -5.77 0.18 -20.40
CA VAL A 206 -4.99 -0.70 -19.52
C VAL A 206 -3.83 0.06 -18.87
N ILE A 207 -3.09 0.88 -19.63
CA ILE A 207 -2.03 1.75 -19.08
C ILE A 207 -2.62 2.74 -18.09
N TRP A 208 -3.75 3.36 -18.43
CA TRP A 208 -4.45 4.32 -17.56
C TRP A 208 -4.82 3.68 -16.22
N LEU A 209 -5.27 2.42 -16.23
CA LEU A 209 -5.61 1.70 -15.02
C LEU A 209 -4.41 1.53 -14.07
N GLY A 210 -3.21 1.30 -14.60
CA GLY A 210 -1.98 1.30 -13.80
C GLY A 210 -1.68 2.68 -13.18
N ILE A 211 -1.95 3.77 -13.90
CA ILE A 211 -1.80 5.14 -13.36
C ILE A 211 -2.81 5.42 -12.25
N VAL A 212 -4.06 4.98 -12.42
CA VAL A 212 -5.11 5.02 -11.39
C VAL A 212 -4.68 4.24 -10.15
N TYR A 213 -4.10 3.05 -10.32
CA TYR A 213 -3.56 2.24 -9.24
C TYR A 213 -2.47 2.96 -8.46
N VAL A 214 -1.53 3.60 -9.16
CA VAL A 214 -0.47 4.41 -8.53
C VAL A 214 -1.07 5.57 -7.75
N ALA A 215 -2.04 6.27 -8.33
CA ALA A 215 -2.58 7.51 -7.76
C ALA A 215 -3.24 7.33 -6.40
N TYR A 216 -4.12 6.32 -6.21
CA TYR A 216 -4.73 6.16 -4.89
C TYR A 216 -3.72 5.68 -3.83
N ASN A 217 -2.73 4.88 -4.25
CA ASN A 217 -1.68 4.38 -3.37
C ASN A 217 -0.71 5.49 -2.91
N LEU A 218 -0.74 6.69 -3.49
CA LEU A 218 0.03 7.84 -2.97
C LEU A 218 -0.33 8.22 -1.53
N ILE A 219 -1.48 7.75 -1.01
CA ILE A 219 -1.85 7.92 0.39
C ILE A 219 -0.83 7.31 1.36
N VAL A 220 -0.09 6.26 0.98
CA VAL A 220 0.82 5.56 1.90
C VAL A 220 2.15 6.29 2.10
N TYR A 221 2.47 7.27 1.24
CA TYR A 221 3.76 7.93 1.21
C TYR A 221 4.24 8.53 2.55
N PRO A 222 3.37 9.10 3.39
CA PRO A 222 3.76 9.58 4.71
C PRO A 222 4.46 8.55 5.60
N SER A 223 4.26 7.24 5.40
CA SER A 223 4.87 6.19 6.23
C SER A 223 6.40 6.17 6.13
N SER A 224 6.97 6.60 5.00
CA SER A 224 8.42 6.54 4.79
C SER A 224 9.17 7.81 5.22
N PHE A 225 8.47 8.90 5.56
CA PHE A 225 9.09 10.22 5.66
C PHE A 225 10.12 10.36 6.79
N GLU A 226 9.92 9.65 7.90
CA GLU A 226 10.91 9.64 8.99
C GLU A 226 12.22 8.99 8.52
N ALA A 227 12.14 7.93 7.72
CA ALA A 227 13.31 7.25 7.17
C ALA A 227 14.06 8.10 6.14
N LEU A 228 13.37 9.01 5.45
CA LEU A 228 13.99 9.92 4.49
C LEU A 228 14.98 10.90 5.13
N LYS A 229 14.88 11.17 6.44
CA LYS A 229 15.86 12.01 7.17
C LYS A 229 17.29 11.48 7.11
N ARG A 230 17.44 10.18 6.80
CA ARG A 230 18.74 9.49 6.67
C ARG A 230 19.41 9.78 5.31
N GLN A 231 18.69 10.36 4.35
CA GLN A 231 19.17 10.63 3.00
C GLN A 231 19.80 12.02 2.90
N ASP A 232 21.07 12.06 2.53
CA ASP A 232 21.87 13.30 2.50
C ASP A 232 22.15 13.79 1.07
N SER A 233 21.85 12.99 0.05
CA SER A 233 22.18 13.31 -1.35
C SER A 233 21.08 12.91 -2.33
N ARG A 234 21.02 13.60 -3.47
CA ARG A 234 20.13 13.28 -4.59
C ARG A 234 20.28 11.85 -5.09
N LYS A 235 21.50 11.32 -5.12
CA LYS A 235 21.73 9.92 -5.51
C LYS A 235 21.00 8.94 -4.58
N GLN A 236 20.98 9.22 -3.27
CA GLN A 236 20.32 8.37 -2.29
C GLN A 236 18.80 8.41 -2.45
N SER A 237 18.21 9.60 -2.58
CA SER A 237 16.75 9.76 -2.77
C SER A 237 16.26 9.09 -4.06
N LEU A 238 16.99 9.26 -5.18
CA LEU A 238 16.60 8.67 -6.47
C LEU A 238 16.73 7.14 -6.47
N ILE A 239 17.86 6.59 -6.00
CA ILE A 239 18.02 5.12 -5.94
C ILE A 239 17.03 4.51 -4.96
N SER A 240 16.81 5.13 -3.80
CA SER A 240 15.82 4.65 -2.84
C SER A 240 14.40 4.71 -3.40
N GLY A 241 14.05 5.75 -4.14
CA GLY A 241 12.76 5.86 -4.82
C GLY A 241 12.55 4.78 -5.88
N LEU A 242 13.58 4.45 -6.66
CA LEU A 242 13.54 3.34 -7.61
C LEU A 242 13.34 2.00 -6.90
N ILE A 243 14.08 1.75 -5.81
CA ILE A 243 13.95 0.54 -4.99
C ILE A 243 12.52 0.46 -4.42
N ALA A 244 11.97 1.56 -3.92
CA ALA A 244 10.60 1.60 -3.41
C ALA A 244 9.59 1.22 -4.50
N GLY A 245 9.73 1.78 -5.71
CA GLY A 245 8.88 1.41 -6.86
C GLY A 245 8.94 -0.08 -7.20
N LEU A 246 10.14 -0.67 -7.18
CA LEU A 246 10.34 -2.11 -7.38
C LEU A 246 9.69 -2.91 -6.26
N LEU A 247 9.91 -2.53 -5.00
CA LEU A 247 9.35 -3.26 -3.86
C LEU A 247 7.81 -3.26 -3.89
N MET A 248 7.19 -2.14 -4.24
CA MET A 248 5.73 -2.07 -4.33
C MET A 248 5.14 -2.89 -5.50
N THR A 249 5.92 -3.17 -6.55
CA THR A 249 5.39 -3.75 -7.80
C THR A 249 5.82 -5.19 -8.07
N VAL A 250 6.94 -5.68 -7.51
CA VAL A 250 7.38 -7.06 -7.75
C VAL A 250 6.33 -8.10 -7.32
N PRO A 251 5.71 -8.02 -6.12
CA PRO A 251 4.67 -8.97 -5.72
C PRO A 251 3.40 -8.89 -6.60
N TRP A 252 3.13 -7.71 -7.18
CA TRP A 252 2.05 -7.49 -8.13
C TRP A 252 2.28 -8.32 -9.39
N PHE A 253 3.48 -8.29 -9.96
CA PHE A 253 3.82 -9.11 -11.13
C PHE A 253 3.79 -10.60 -10.84
N ILE A 254 4.30 -11.03 -9.68
CA ILE A 254 4.21 -12.43 -9.25
C ILE A 254 2.76 -12.89 -9.24
N THR A 255 1.88 -12.07 -8.66
CA THR A 255 0.44 -12.34 -8.59
C THR A 255 -0.22 -12.32 -9.97
N TYR A 256 0.11 -11.33 -10.80
CA TYR A 256 -0.44 -11.22 -12.16
C TYR A 256 -0.10 -12.46 -13.00
N PHE A 257 1.17 -12.87 -13.04
CA PHE A 257 1.57 -14.06 -13.81
C PHE A 257 0.99 -15.35 -13.24
N ALA A 258 0.85 -15.47 -11.92
CA ALA A 258 0.13 -16.59 -11.30
C ALA A 258 -1.33 -16.64 -11.78
N PHE A 259 -2.02 -15.51 -11.84
CA PHE A 259 -3.42 -15.44 -12.28
C PHE A 259 -3.61 -15.68 -13.77
N MET A 260 -2.61 -15.37 -14.61
CA MET A 260 -2.64 -15.78 -16.03
C MET A 260 -2.67 -17.30 -16.19
N GLY A 261 -2.23 -18.06 -15.18
CA GLY A 261 -2.33 -19.52 -15.19
C GLY A 261 -3.75 -20.06 -15.04
N TYR A 262 -4.72 -19.19 -14.73
CA TYR A 262 -6.13 -19.52 -14.52
C TYR A 262 -7.05 -18.58 -15.30
N TYR A 263 -6.53 -17.78 -16.21
CA TYR A 263 -7.35 -16.83 -16.99
C TYR A 263 -8.05 -17.56 -18.14
N PRO A 264 -9.37 -17.39 -18.40
CA PRO A 264 -10.29 -16.40 -17.83
C PRO A 264 -11.28 -16.97 -16.78
N ASP A 265 -10.86 -17.91 -15.92
CA ASP A 265 -11.74 -18.58 -14.95
C ASP A 265 -12.46 -17.57 -14.02
N PRO A 266 -13.82 -17.48 -14.07
CA PRO A 266 -14.58 -16.57 -13.22
C PRO A 266 -14.51 -16.93 -11.74
N ASP A 267 -14.24 -18.19 -11.38
CA ASP A 267 -14.12 -18.61 -9.98
C ASP A 267 -12.83 -18.07 -9.35
N VAL A 268 -11.80 -17.81 -10.16
CA VAL A 268 -10.56 -17.15 -9.72
C VAL A 268 -10.67 -15.64 -9.87
N LEU A 269 -11.03 -15.16 -11.07
CA LEU A 269 -10.99 -13.73 -11.39
C LEU A 269 -12.14 -12.94 -10.76
N GLY A 270 -13.25 -13.60 -10.43
CA GLY A 270 -14.41 -13.03 -9.73
C GLY A 270 -14.35 -13.16 -8.21
N ALA A 271 -13.43 -13.95 -7.66
CA ALA A 271 -13.37 -14.21 -6.22
C ALA A 271 -13.03 -12.98 -5.38
N THR A 272 -13.59 -12.91 -4.18
CA THR A 272 -13.21 -11.92 -3.15
C THR A 272 -11.78 -12.12 -2.65
N VAL A 273 -11.29 -13.37 -2.59
CA VAL A 273 -9.91 -13.74 -2.23
C VAL A 273 -9.30 -14.70 -3.29
N PRO A 274 -8.88 -14.17 -4.45
CA PRO A 274 -8.39 -14.99 -5.57
C PRO A 274 -7.24 -15.93 -5.21
N TRP A 275 -6.26 -15.46 -4.42
CA TRP A 275 -5.16 -16.31 -3.98
C TRP A 275 -5.62 -17.54 -3.21
N LEU A 276 -6.65 -17.42 -2.39
CA LEU A 276 -7.15 -18.54 -1.60
C LEU A 276 -7.83 -19.60 -2.49
N VAL A 277 -8.49 -19.19 -3.58
CA VAL A 277 -9.06 -20.12 -4.56
C VAL A 277 -7.95 -20.95 -5.21
N ILE A 278 -6.91 -20.30 -5.73
CA ILE A 278 -5.77 -20.98 -6.34
C ILE A 278 -5.06 -21.88 -5.32
N LEU A 279 -4.75 -21.35 -4.13
CA LEU A 279 -4.00 -22.09 -3.12
C LEU A 279 -4.73 -23.31 -2.57
N LYS A 280 -6.08 -23.33 -2.60
CA LYS A 280 -6.88 -24.53 -2.29
C LYS A 280 -6.79 -25.61 -3.37
N GLN A 281 -6.58 -25.22 -4.63
CA GLN A 281 -6.46 -26.13 -5.76
C GLN A 281 -5.04 -26.70 -5.88
N VAL A 282 -4.02 -25.86 -5.68
CA VAL A 282 -2.62 -26.22 -5.94
C VAL A 282 -1.83 -26.57 -4.70
N GLY A 283 -2.31 -26.14 -3.53
CA GLY A 283 -1.65 -26.29 -2.26
C GLY A 283 -2.52 -27.09 -1.29
N GLY A 284 -1.91 -28.01 -0.56
CA GLY A 284 -2.57 -28.66 0.56
C GLY A 284 -2.83 -27.67 1.71
N THR A 285 -3.37 -28.15 2.82
CA THR A 285 -3.73 -27.35 4.00
C THR A 285 -2.61 -26.41 4.49
N TRP A 286 -1.34 -26.76 4.30
CA TRP A 286 -0.20 -25.95 4.71
C TRP A 286 -0.11 -24.59 3.99
N THR A 287 -0.51 -24.49 2.71
CA THR A 287 -0.50 -23.21 1.98
C THR A 287 -1.56 -22.27 2.52
N ILE A 288 -2.72 -22.81 2.91
CA ILE A 288 -3.82 -22.06 3.52
C ILE A 288 -3.40 -21.51 4.88
N ILE A 289 -2.70 -22.31 5.69
CA ILE A 289 -2.16 -21.87 6.98
C ILE A 289 -1.11 -20.76 6.78
N LEU A 290 -0.15 -20.97 5.87
CA LEU A 290 0.87 -19.97 5.57
C LEU A 290 0.24 -18.67 5.05
N PHE A 291 -0.75 -18.77 4.17
CA PHE A 291 -1.51 -17.63 3.67
C PHE A 291 -2.22 -16.91 4.81
N GLY A 292 -2.95 -17.62 5.68
CA GLY A 292 -3.62 -17.01 6.83
C GLY A 292 -2.68 -16.25 7.76
N ILE A 293 -1.49 -16.80 8.05
CA ILE A 293 -0.48 -16.16 8.90
C ILE A 293 0.05 -14.88 8.24
N VAL A 294 0.53 -14.98 7.00
CA VAL A 294 1.19 -13.86 6.31
C VAL A 294 0.19 -12.76 5.99
N MET A 295 -1.00 -13.12 5.49
CA MET A 295 -2.03 -12.13 5.18
C MET A 295 -2.61 -11.50 6.45
N GLY A 296 -2.82 -12.27 7.51
CA GLY A 296 -3.26 -11.75 8.81
C GLY A 296 -2.28 -10.72 9.36
N TRP A 297 -0.98 -11.03 9.29
CA TRP A 297 0.09 -10.10 9.64
C TRP A 297 0.02 -8.80 8.84
N THR A 298 -0.01 -8.92 7.52
CA THR A 298 -0.05 -7.79 6.59
C THR A 298 -1.27 -6.89 6.81
N LEU A 299 -2.44 -7.48 7.05
CA LEU A 299 -3.68 -6.74 7.34
C LEU A 299 -3.57 -5.92 8.64
N ILE A 300 -2.95 -6.49 9.67
CA ILE A 300 -2.71 -5.81 10.95
C ILE A 300 -1.71 -4.66 10.76
N GLU A 301 -0.63 -4.92 10.03
CA GLU A 301 0.45 -3.97 9.74
C GLU A 301 -0.08 -2.73 9.02
N THR A 302 -0.77 -2.92 7.88
CA THR A 302 -1.38 -1.81 7.13
C THR A 302 -2.40 -1.05 7.97
N SER A 303 -3.29 -1.74 8.68
CA SER A 303 -4.33 -1.10 9.49
C SER A 303 -3.74 -0.23 10.60
N THR A 304 -2.71 -0.73 11.27
CA THR A 304 -2.00 -0.01 12.33
C THR A 304 -1.32 1.24 11.78
N GLY A 305 -0.60 1.11 10.65
CA GLY A 305 0.06 2.23 9.98
C GLY A 305 -0.92 3.34 9.56
N ILE A 306 -2.07 2.96 8.98
CA ILE A 306 -3.11 3.91 8.57
C ILE A 306 -3.74 4.63 9.76
N ILE A 307 -4.01 3.93 10.87
CA ILE A 307 -4.60 4.56 12.07
C ILE A 307 -3.61 5.52 12.73
N HIS A 308 -2.34 5.13 12.88
CA HIS A 308 -1.34 6.04 13.45
C HIS A 308 -1.20 7.30 12.60
N ALA A 309 -1.14 7.15 11.28
CA ALA A 309 -1.06 8.28 10.36
C ALA A 309 -2.34 9.14 10.41
N PHE A 310 -3.52 8.54 10.51
CA PHE A 310 -4.80 9.23 10.69
C PHE A 310 -4.82 10.05 11.99
N VAL A 311 -4.43 9.45 13.12
CA VAL A 311 -4.41 10.12 14.43
C VAL A 311 -3.41 11.27 14.44
N ALA A 312 -2.20 11.04 13.95
CA ALA A 312 -1.17 12.08 13.83
C ALA A 312 -1.67 13.26 12.99
N ARG A 313 -2.42 12.96 11.94
CA ARG A 313 -2.98 13.93 10.99
C ARG A 313 -4.09 14.78 11.58
N VAL A 314 -5.07 14.19 12.25
CA VAL A 314 -6.14 14.95 12.92
C VAL A 314 -5.54 15.89 13.97
N ASN A 315 -4.61 15.41 14.78
CA ASN A 315 -3.92 16.22 15.78
C ASN A 315 -3.13 17.38 15.16
N ALA A 316 -2.40 17.10 14.08
CA ALA A 316 -1.67 18.14 13.38
C ALA A 316 -2.60 19.18 12.75
N GLY A 317 -3.76 18.77 12.22
CA GLY A 317 -4.78 19.68 11.71
C GLY A 317 -5.37 20.58 12.79
N LEU A 318 -5.67 20.04 13.97
CA LEU A 318 -6.16 20.84 15.11
C LEU A 318 -5.19 21.96 15.49
N VAL A 319 -3.88 21.65 15.52
CA VAL A 319 -2.84 22.65 15.82
C VAL A 319 -2.81 23.77 14.78
N ASP A 320 -3.06 23.49 13.50
CA ASP A 320 -3.14 24.54 12.46
C ASP A 320 -4.33 25.48 12.66
N PHE A 321 -5.43 24.96 13.19
CA PHE A 321 -6.59 25.77 13.56
C PHE A 321 -6.45 26.44 14.93
N GLY A 322 -5.24 26.46 15.51
CA GLY A 322 -4.96 27.06 16.81
C GLY A 322 -5.57 26.30 17.99
N LYS A 323 -5.92 25.03 17.81
CA LYS A 323 -6.46 24.16 18.86
C LYS A 323 -5.39 23.23 19.42
N ASN A 324 -5.58 22.80 20.66
CA ASN A 324 -4.73 21.78 21.25
C ASN A 324 -4.93 20.42 20.54
N PRO A 325 -3.88 19.58 20.43
CA PRO A 325 -4.03 18.18 20.08
C PRO A 325 -5.03 17.48 20.99
N LEU A 326 -5.68 16.44 20.48
CA LEU A 326 -6.54 15.55 21.26
C LEU A 326 -5.74 14.90 22.39
N SER A 327 -6.36 14.82 23.56
CA SER A 327 -5.85 14.03 24.68
C SER A 327 -5.76 12.54 24.30
N PRO A 328 -4.95 11.72 25.00
CA PRO A 328 -4.86 10.28 24.75
C PRO A 328 -6.23 9.58 24.75
N LYS A 329 -7.14 9.98 25.65
CA LYS A 329 -8.52 9.47 25.68
C LYS A 329 -9.32 9.84 24.43
N GLN A 330 -9.21 11.08 23.97
CA GLN A 330 -9.88 11.53 22.75
C GLN A 330 -9.33 10.85 21.49
N ASN A 331 -8.01 10.63 21.43
CA ASN A 331 -7.39 9.84 20.36
C ASN A 331 -7.92 8.40 20.34
N ALA A 332 -8.02 7.75 21.51
CA ALA A 332 -8.59 6.41 21.61
C ALA A 332 -10.05 6.36 21.13
N ILE A 333 -10.89 7.32 21.56
CA ILE A 333 -12.28 7.42 21.12
C ILE A 333 -12.36 7.62 19.61
N MET A 334 -11.54 8.50 19.04
CA MET A 334 -11.49 8.76 17.61
C MET A 334 -11.08 7.50 16.83
N THR A 335 -10.06 6.77 17.29
CA THR A 335 -9.67 5.48 16.71
C THR A 335 -10.83 4.50 16.72
N VAL A 336 -11.55 4.36 17.84
CA VAL A 336 -12.73 3.49 17.92
C VAL A 336 -13.81 3.93 16.93
N VAL A 337 -14.11 5.22 16.81
CA VAL A 337 -15.09 5.75 15.83
C VAL A 337 -14.69 5.39 14.41
N VAL A 338 -13.42 5.60 14.04
CA VAL A 338 -12.90 5.26 12.71
C VAL A 338 -13.00 3.76 12.43
N LEU A 339 -12.65 2.93 13.41
CA LEU A 339 -12.77 1.47 13.32
C LEU A 339 -14.22 1.01 13.18
N VAL A 340 -15.17 1.62 13.90
CA VAL A 340 -16.60 1.34 13.76
C VAL A 340 -17.10 1.74 12.37
N LEU A 341 -16.70 2.90 11.86
CA LEU A 341 -17.04 3.30 10.49
C LEU A 341 -16.47 2.31 9.46
N ALA A 342 -15.25 1.82 9.66
CA ALA A 342 -14.66 0.79 8.81
C ALA A 342 -15.45 -0.53 8.85
N ILE A 343 -15.89 -0.97 10.04
CA ILE A 343 -16.77 -2.17 10.19
C ILE A 343 -18.09 -1.98 9.43
N LEU A 344 -18.73 -0.82 9.57
CA LEU A 344 -20.00 -0.55 8.88
C LEU A 344 -19.82 -0.55 7.36
N LEU A 345 -18.72 0.05 6.89
CA LEU A 345 -18.39 0.16 5.49
C LEU A 345 -17.89 -1.16 4.89
N SER A 346 -17.33 -2.08 5.70
CA SER A 346 -16.85 -3.38 5.22
C SER A 346 -17.97 -4.24 4.61
N LYS A 347 -19.24 -3.99 4.99
CA LYS A 347 -20.44 -4.63 4.41
C LYS A 347 -20.57 -4.42 2.91
N VAL A 348 -20.02 -3.33 2.38
CA VAL A 348 -20.00 -3.05 0.93
C VAL A 348 -19.21 -4.12 0.18
N GLY A 349 -18.25 -4.76 0.86
CA GLY A 349 -17.43 -5.82 0.30
C GLY A 349 -16.21 -5.30 -0.44
N ILE A 350 -15.16 -6.10 -0.44
CA ILE A 350 -13.84 -5.75 -0.96
C ILE A 350 -13.86 -5.32 -2.45
N ILE A 351 -14.68 -5.97 -3.28
CA ILE A 351 -14.76 -5.70 -4.72
C ILE A 351 -15.30 -4.28 -4.98
N ASP A 352 -16.40 -3.92 -4.33
CA ASP A 352 -17.05 -2.62 -4.52
C ASP A 352 -16.26 -1.48 -3.86
N LEU A 353 -15.65 -1.73 -2.70
CA LEU A 353 -14.77 -0.75 -2.04
C LEU A 353 -13.56 -0.41 -2.92
N ILE A 354 -12.97 -1.39 -3.59
CA ILE A 354 -11.86 -1.15 -4.53
C ILE A 354 -12.39 -0.47 -5.80
N SER A 355 -13.36 -1.06 -6.48
CA SER A 355 -13.80 -0.60 -7.80
C SER A 355 -14.47 0.78 -7.78
N LYS A 356 -15.10 1.18 -6.68
CA LYS A 356 -15.76 2.48 -6.54
C LYS A 356 -14.97 3.41 -5.61
N GLY A 357 -14.64 2.93 -4.42
CA GLY A 357 -13.98 3.72 -3.38
C GLY A 357 -12.57 4.16 -3.81
N TYR A 358 -11.68 3.21 -4.10
CA TYR A 358 -10.31 3.54 -4.50
C TYR A 358 -10.26 4.32 -5.81
N ASN A 359 -11.09 3.94 -6.79
CA ASN A 359 -11.17 4.67 -8.06
C ASN A 359 -11.66 6.11 -7.91
N ALA A 360 -12.64 6.40 -7.05
CA ALA A 360 -13.04 7.80 -6.81
C ALA A 360 -11.89 8.60 -6.17
N MET A 361 -11.21 8.00 -5.19
CA MET A 361 -10.14 8.66 -4.45
C MET A 361 -8.85 8.80 -5.26
N SER A 362 -8.61 7.94 -6.26
CA SER A 362 -7.46 8.04 -7.15
C SER A 362 -7.45 9.36 -7.90
N TYR A 363 -8.58 9.77 -8.50
CA TYR A 363 -8.66 11.03 -9.23
C TYR A 363 -8.43 12.23 -8.33
N ALA A 364 -8.95 12.18 -7.10
CA ALA A 364 -8.69 13.22 -6.11
C ALA A 364 -7.18 13.33 -5.80
N LEU A 365 -6.51 12.19 -5.57
CA LEU A 365 -5.06 12.14 -5.33
C LEU A 365 -4.22 12.48 -6.56
N MET A 366 -4.72 12.24 -7.77
CA MET A 366 -4.07 12.73 -8.99
C MET A 366 -3.99 14.26 -8.97
N ILE A 367 -5.10 14.92 -8.62
CA ILE A 367 -5.20 16.39 -8.62
C ILE A 367 -4.39 17.00 -7.48
N VAL A 368 -4.45 16.44 -6.27
CA VAL A 368 -3.82 17.08 -5.10
C VAL A 368 -2.39 16.61 -4.82
N TYR A 369 -1.96 15.46 -5.35
CA TYR A 369 -0.63 14.92 -5.07
C TYR A 369 0.14 14.65 -6.36
N MET A 370 -0.37 13.80 -7.25
CA MET A 370 0.39 13.33 -8.41
C MET A 370 0.78 14.48 -9.35
N LEU A 371 -0.20 15.23 -9.85
CA LEU A 371 0.04 16.33 -10.80
C LEU A 371 0.89 17.45 -10.17
N PRO A 372 0.62 17.92 -8.93
CA PRO A 372 1.49 18.87 -8.25
C PRO A 372 2.93 18.37 -8.10
N MET A 373 3.14 17.09 -7.77
CA MET A 373 4.49 16.53 -7.62
C MET A 373 5.22 16.45 -8.97
N LEU A 374 4.53 16.05 -10.04
CA LEU A 374 5.06 15.99 -11.40
C LEU A 374 5.38 17.37 -11.99
N THR A 375 4.74 18.43 -11.49
CA THR A 375 4.88 19.81 -12.01
C THR A 375 5.67 20.70 -11.05
N ILE A 376 5.03 21.16 -9.97
CA ILE A 376 5.61 22.03 -8.93
C ILE A 376 6.75 21.30 -8.21
N GLY A 377 6.55 20.02 -7.86
CA GLY A 377 7.56 19.21 -7.18
C GLY A 377 8.83 19.10 -8.02
N LEU A 378 8.70 18.66 -9.27
CA LEU A 378 9.81 18.57 -10.22
C LEU A 378 10.51 19.92 -10.44
N TYR A 379 9.74 21.00 -10.64
CA TYR A 379 10.30 22.34 -10.79
C TYR A 379 11.12 22.77 -9.57
N THR A 380 10.61 22.53 -8.36
CA THR A 380 11.31 22.82 -7.10
C THR A 380 12.57 21.98 -6.95
N ILE A 381 12.56 20.69 -7.34
CA ILE A 381 13.74 19.82 -7.31
C ILE A 381 14.84 20.34 -8.27
N VAL A 382 14.44 20.77 -9.47
CA VAL A 382 15.38 21.26 -10.49
C VAL A 382 15.98 22.62 -10.08
N LYS A 383 15.17 23.53 -9.51
CA LYS A 383 15.66 24.84 -9.04
C LYS A 383 16.38 24.79 -7.70
N GLY A 384 15.99 23.87 -6.82
CA GLY A 384 16.56 23.67 -5.50
C GLY A 384 17.99 23.15 -5.61
N LYS A 385 18.95 24.06 -5.76
CA LYS A 385 20.38 23.74 -5.61
C LYS A 385 20.68 23.47 -4.14
N LYS A 386 20.65 22.19 -3.74
CA LYS A 386 21.42 21.65 -2.59
C LYS A 386 21.88 20.22 -2.87
#